data_AF-X1K2G4-F1
#
_entry.id   AF-X1K2G4-F1
#
_cell.length_a   1.000
_cell.length_b   1.000
_cell.length_c   1.000
_cell.angle_alpha   90.00
_cell.angle_beta   90.00
_cell.angle_gamma   90.00
#
_symmetry.space_group_name_H-M   'P 1'
#
loop_
_entity.id
_entity.type
_entity.pdbx_description
1 polymer ?
#
loop_
_entity_poly.entity_id
_entity_poly.type
_entity_poly.pdbx_seq_one_letter_code
_entity_poly.pdbx_strand_id
1 'polypeptide(L)' 'MAINVAIVDDLAFIKLVLRDLIEKAGFRVVGEASNGEE' A
#
# COMPACT_ATOMS: atom_id res chain seq x y z
N MET A 1 -3.33 15.36 -10.35
CA MET A 1 -3.93 14.70 -9.17
C MET A 1 -3.08 13.49 -8.86
N ALA A 2 -2.43 13.45 -7.69
CA ALA A 2 -1.75 12.24 -7.25
C ALA A 2 -2.80 11.31 -6.63
N ILE A 3 -2.93 10.08 -7.11
CA ILE A 3 -3.81 9.08 -6.50
C ILE A 3 -3.12 8.55 -5.25
N ASN A 4 -3.79 8.70 -4.12
CA ASN A 4 -3.35 8.21 -2.83
C ASN A 4 -3.91 6.80 -2.61
N VAL A 5 -3.06 5.85 -2.23
CA VAL A 5 -3.41 4.43 -2.07
C VAL A 5 -3.08 3.98 -0.65
N ALA A 6 -4.02 3.28 -0.01
CA ALA A 6 -3.79 2.56 1.24
C ALA A 6 -3.74 1.06 0.95
N ILE A 7 -2.74 0.36 1.48
CA ILE A 7 -2.56 -1.08 1.29
C ILE A 7 -3.07 -1.79 2.53
N VAL A 8 -3.99 -2.73 2.37
CA VAL A 8 -4.52 -3.53 3.48
C VAL A 8 -4.24 -5.00 3.20
N ASP A 9 -3.31 -5.61 3.94
CA ASP A 9 -2.93 -7.02 3.78
C ASP A 9 -2.29 -7.55 5.08
N ASP A 10 -2.66 -8.76 5.50
CA ASP A 10 -2.19 -9.39 6.74
C ASP A 10 -0.73 -9.87 6.64
N LEU A 11 -0.22 -10.10 5.42
CA LEU A 11 1.14 -10.55 5.18
C LEU A 11 2.09 -9.36 4.97
N ALA A 12 3.06 -9.18 5.88
CA ALA A 12 4.04 -8.10 5.80
C ALA A 12 4.85 -8.08 4.49
N PHE A 13 5.14 -9.25 3.90
CA PHE A 13 5.86 -9.34 2.64
C PHE A 13 5.05 -8.79 1.46
N ILE A 14 3.75 -9.07 1.41
CA ILE A 14 2.87 -8.62 0.32
C ILE A 14 2.77 -7.10 0.31
N LYS A 15 2.67 -6.47 1.49
CA LYS A 15 2.67 -5.01 1.62
C LYS A 15 3.91 -4.36 0.99
N LEU A 16 5.10 -4.91 1.23
CA LEU A 16 6.35 -4.41 0.64
C LEU A 16 6.37 -4.53 -0.89
N VAL A 17 5.91 -5.65 -1.43
CA VAL A 17 5.83 -5.88 -2.89
C VAL A 17 4.83 -4.93 -3.54
N LEU A 18 3.63 -4.78 -2.95
CA LEU A 18 2.60 -3.88 -3.44
C LEU A 18 3.04 -2.42 -3.38
N ARG A 19 3.70 -2.00 -2.30
CA ARG A 19 4.25 -0.65 -2.15
C ARG A 19 5.21 -0.33 -3.29
N ASP A 20 6.18 -1.21 -3.56
CA ASP A 20 7.15 -1.01 -4.65
C ASP A 20 6.45 -0.91 -6.03
N LEU A 21 5.47 -1.77 -6.32
CA LEU A 21 4.70 -1.74 -7.56
C LEU A 21 3.88 -0.45 -7.71
N ILE A 22 3.20 -0.02 -6.65
CA ILE A 22 2.32 1.16 -6.63
C ILE A 22 3.15 2.44 -6.78
N GLU A 23 4.29 2.54 -6.09
CA GLU A 23 5.20 3.70 -6.20
C GLU A 23 5.85 3.76 -7.59
N LYS A 24 6.25 2.62 -8.17
CA LYS A 24 6.76 2.55 -9.56
C LYS A 24 5.71 2.95 -10.60
N ALA A 25 4.42 2.70 -10.32
CA ALA A 25 3.32 3.14 -11.16
C ALA A 25 3.00 4.64 -11.02
N GLY A 26 3.72 5.38 -10.16
CA GLY A 26 3.55 6.82 -9.97
C GLY A 26 2.42 7.21 -9.01
N PHE A 27 1.92 6.24 -8.23
CA PHE A 27 0.96 6.49 -7.17
C PHE A 27 1.64 6.72 -5.83
N ARG A 28 0.93 7.35 -4.89
CA ARG A 28 1.45 7.63 -3.55
C ARG A 28 0.82 6.70 -2.53
N VAL A 29 1.62 5.84 -1.91
CA VAL A 29 1.16 5.02 -0.78
C VAL A 29 1.07 5.91 0.47
N VAL A 30 -0.11 6.03 1.06
CA VAL A 30 -0.37 6.90 2.22
C VAL A 30 -0.57 6.16 3.53
N GLY A 31 -0.70 4.83 3.49
CA GLY A 31 -0.87 4.00 4.68
C GLY A 31 -0.81 2.52 4.36
N GLU A 32 -0.47 1.74 5.37
CA GLU A 32 -0.48 0.29 5.38
C GLU A 32 -1.27 -0.16 6.59
N ALA A 33 -2.18 -1.10 6.38
CA ALA A 33 -3.00 -1.71 7.42
C ALA A 33 -2.91 -3.24 7.30
N SER A 34 -3.13 -3.94 8.40
CA SER A 34 -3.16 -5.40 8.41
C SER A 34 -4.59 -5.95 8.41
N ASN A 35 -5.58 -5.11 8.65
CA ASN A 35 -7.01 -5.44 8.72
C ASN A 35 -7.84 -4.13 8.63
N GLY A 36 -9.14 -4.20 8.92
CA GLY A 36 -10.03 -3.03 8.95
C GLY A 36 -10.10 -2.33 10.32
N GLU A 37 -9.35 -2.79 11.32
CA GLU A 37 -9.33 -2.22 12.68
C GLU A 37 -8.08 -1.36 12.95
N GLU A 38 -7.00 -1.58 12.20
CA GLU A 38 -5.69 -0.91 12.34
C GLU A 38 -5.36 0.02 11.17
#